data_AF-A0A368B4Y0-F1
#
_entry.id   AF-A0A368B4Y0-F1
#
_cell.length_a   1.000
_cell.length_b   1.000
_cell.length_c   1.000
_cell.angle_alpha   90.00
_cell.angle_beta   90.00
_cell.angle_gamma   90.00
#
_symmetry.space_group_name_H-M   'P 1'
#
loop_
_entity.id
_entity.type
_entity.pdbx_description
1 polymer ?
#
loop_
_entity_poly.entity_id
_entity_poly.type
_entity_poly.pdbx_seq_one_letter_code
_entity_poly.pdbx_strand_id
1 'polypeptide(L)'
;MSIFSSIQNYQDELVTRFCNPKRLLIAETDWYSEGCDIEVIKEDCRKKILFFEGRGFYLFQDPQIDHQPHVKRMRVRLTFKPSESNAI
;
A
#
# COMPACT_ATOMS: atom_id res chain seq x y z
N MET A 1 -24.02 14.23 27.67
CA MET A 1 -23.06 14.37 26.54
C MET A 1 -23.83 14.87 25.34
N SER A 2 -23.23 15.79 24.56
CA SER A 2 -23.86 16.35 23.35
C SER A 2 -23.88 15.30 22.23
N ILE A 3 -24.92 15.32 21.38
CA ILE A 3 -24.96 14.47 20.17
C ILE A 3 -23.73 14.73 19.29
N PHE A 4 -23.24 15.97 19.22
CA PHE A 4 -22.04 16.32 18.47
C PHE A 4 -20.80 15.61 18.99
N SER A 5 -20.62 15.51 20.32
CA SER A 5 -19.47 14.79 20.89
C SER A 5 -19.53 13.28 20.61
N SER A 6 -20.73 12.69 20.59
CA SER A 6 -20.90 11.27 20.25
C SER A 6 -20.60 10.99 18.78
N ILE A 7 -21.02 11.89 17.88
CA ILE A 7 -20.71 11.79 16.44
C ILE A 7 -19.21 11.91 16.20
N GLN A 8 -18.55 12.87 16.87
CA GLN A 8 -17.10 13.06 16.73
C GLN A 8 -16.33 11.81 17.19
N ASN A 9 -16.68 11.26 18.36
CA ASN A 9 -16.05 10.03 18.85
C ASN A 9 -16.24 8.85 17.89
N TYR A 10 -17.44 8.70 17.32
CA TYR A 10 -17.69 7.66 16.33
C TYR A 10 -16.89 7.86 15.04
N GLN A 11 -16.73 9.10 14.57
CA GLN A 11 -15.85 9.41 13.44
C GLN A 11 -14.39 9.06 13.75
N ASP A 12 -13.90 9.39 14.93
CA ASP A 12 -12.53 9.10 15.34
C ASP A 12 -12.28 7.57 15.44
N GLU A 13 -13.26 6.81 15.91
CA GLU A 13 -13.24 5.34 15.92
C GLU A 13 -13.19 4.76 14.49
N LEU A 14 -14.02 5.28 13.58
CA LEU A 14 -14.03 4.87 12.17
C LEU A 14 -12.69 5.18 11.50
N VAL A 15 -12.15 6.38 11.71
CA VAL A 15 -10.84 6.79 11.15
C VAL A 15 -9.73 5.92 11.70
N THR A 16 -9.73 5.63 13.00
CA THR A 16 -8.72 4.78 13.64
C THR A 16 -8.79 3.34 13.13
N ARG A 17 -10.00 2.82 12.87
CA ARG A 17 -10.19 1.46 12.39
C ARG A 17 -9.89 1.30 10.90
N PHE A 18 -10.41 2.19 10.07
CA PHE A 18 -10.44 2.03 8.62
C PHE A 18 -9.48 2.96 7.88
N CYS A 19 -9.13 4.12 8.42
CA CYS A 19 -8.35 5.14 7.72
C CYS A 19 -6.98 5.39 8.35
N ASN A 20 -6.57 4.61 9.35
CA ASN A 20 -5.32 4.85 10.07
C ASN A 20 -4.10 4.63 9.16
N PRO A 21 -3.34 5.69 8.81
CA PRO A 21 -2.21 5.61 7.90
C PRO A 21 -1.07 4.77 8.47
N LYS A 22 -1.00 4.56 9.79
CA LYS A 22 -0.02 3.67 10.44
C LYS A 22 -0.22 2.19 10.09
N ARG A 23 -1.34 1.83 9.46
CA ARG A 23 -1.66 0.46 9.03
C ARG A 23 -1.35 0.21 7.55
N LEU A 24 -0.84 1.22 6.83
CA LEU A 24 -0.42 1.04 5.44
C LEU A 24 0.96 0.41 5.41
N LEU A 25 1.09 -0.67 4.65
CA LEU A 25 2.36 -1.34 4.41
C LEU A 25 2.82 -1.02 3.00
N ILE A 26 4.04 -0.48 2.88
CA ILE A 26 4.62 -0.13 1.59
C ILE A 26 5.58 -1.25 1.19
N ALA A 27 5.37 -1.81 0.01
CA ALA A 27 6.29 -2.74 -0.62
C ALA A 27 6.83 -2.13 -1.90
N GLU A 28 8.14 -1.99 -1.98
CA GLU A 28 8.82 -1.39 -3.13
C GLU A 28 9.49 -2.51 -3.93
N THR A 29 9.38 -2.45 -5.26
CA THR A 29 10.19 -3.27 -6.15
C THR A 29 11.63 -2.79 -6.18
N ASP A 30 12.50 -3.61 -6.78
CA ASP A 30 13.88 -3.19 -7.03
C ASP A 30 13.94 -1.97 -7.95
N TRP A 31 15.09 -1.30 -7.95
CA TRP A 31 15.35 -0.23 -8.91
C TRP A 31 15.73 -0.82 -10.27
N TYR A 32 14.93 -0.52 -11.29
CA TYR A 32 15.12 -0.96 -12.67
C TYR A 32 15.66 0.18 -13.53
N SER A 33 16.59 -0.11 -14.43
CA SER A 33 16.99 0.86 -15.46
C SER A 33 15.85 1.11 -16.45
N GLU A 34 15.84 2.26 -17.13
CA GLU A 34 14.83 2.60 -18.14
C GLU A 34 14.74 1.60 -19.32
N GLY A 35 15.82 0.86 -19.59
CA GLY A 35 15.86 -0.17 -20.64
C GLY A 35 15.49 -1.57 -20.15
N CYS A 36 15.05 -1.73 -18.90
CA CYS A 36 14.68 -3.02 -18.35
C CYS A 36 13.43 -3.58 -19.04
N ASP A 37 13.39 -4.90 -19.21
CA ASP A 37 12.21 -5.60 -19.71
C ASP A 37 11.06 -5.49 -18.70
N ILE A 38 9.90 -5.06 -19.19
CA ILE A 38 8.68 -4.89 -18.42
C ILE A 38 8.23 -6.21 -17.76
N GLU A 39 8.54 -7.37 -18.36
CA GLU A 39 8.16 -8.66 -17.80
C GLU A 39 8.87 -8.94 -16.45
N VAL A 40 10.09 -8.44 -16.27
CA VAL A 40 10.81 -8.54 -14.98
C VAL A 40 10.08 -7.75 -13.89
N ILE A 41 9.67 -6.53 -14.22
CA ILE A 41 8.96 -5.63 -13.31
C ILE A 41 7.60 -6.23 -12.93
N LYS A 42 6.87 -6.76 -13.92
CA LYS A 42 5.57 -7.43 -13.71
C LYS A 42 5.70 -8.62 -12.75
N GLU A 43 6.71 -9.46 -12.94
CA GLU A 43 6.91 -10.64 -12.11
C GLU A 43 7.27 -10.27 -10.67
N ASP A 44 8.10 -9.24 -10.44
CA ASP A 44 8.43 -8.78 -9.09
C ASP A 44 7.20 -8.17 -8.38
N CYS A 45 6.43 -7.33 -9.09
CA CYS A 45 5.14 -6.82 -8.60
C CYS A 45 4.20 -7.98 -8.20
N ARG A 46 4.05 -8.98 -9.07
CA ARG A 46 3.18 -10.14 -8.84
C ARG A 46 3.61 -10.93 -7.61
N LYS A 47 4.90 -11.20 -7.44
CA LYS A 47 5.43 -11.90 -6.26
C LYS A 47 5.13 -11.16 -4.97
N LYS A 48 5.30 -9.83 -4.95
CA LYS A 48 4.98 -9.00 -3.79
C LYS A 48 3.49 -9.02 -3.49
N ILE A 49 2.64 -8.84 -4.50
CA ILE A 49 1.17 -8.90 -4.34
C ILE A 49 0.76 -10.23 -3.68
N LEU A 50 1.16 -11.37 -4.26
CA LEU A 50 0.82 -12.69 -3.74
C LEU A 50 1.35 -12.92 -2.32
N PHE A 51 2.56 -12.43 -2.02
CA PHE A 51 3.16 -12.53 -0.69
C PHE A 51 2.33 -11.80 0.38
N PHE A 52 1.83 -10.60 0.06
CA PHE A 52 1.03 -9.79 0.98
C PHE A 52 -0.43 -10.27 1.06
N GLU A 53 -1.03 -10.66 -0.06
CA GLU A 53 -2.37 -11.26 -0.09
C GLU A 53 -2.44 -12.54 0.74
N GLY A 54 -1.44 -13.42 0.63
CA GLY A 54 -1.34 -14.62 1.47
C GLY A 54 -1.19 -14.33 2.98
N ARG A 55 -0.88 -13.08 3.36
CA ARG A 55 -0.78 -12.61 4.75
C ARG A 55 -1.98 -11.75 5.14
N GLY A 56 -3.07 -11.80 4.39
CA GLY A 56 -4.29 -11.04 4.65
C GLY A 56 -4.08 -9.54 4.54
N PHE A 57 -3.27 -9.09 3.59
CA PHE A 57 -3.26 -7.71 3.13
C PHE A 57 -3.91 -7.63 1.75
N TYR A 58 -4.46 -6.48 1.39
CA TYR A 58 -4.95 -6.23 0.04
C TYR A 58 -4.30 -4.97 -0.54
N LEU A 59 -4.18 -4.92 -1.87
CA LEU A 59 -3.66 -3.74 -2.54
C LEU A 59 -4.65 -2.59 -2.36
N PHE A 60 -4.20 -1.51 -1.71
CA PHE A 60 -5.07 -0.44 -1.23
C PHE A 60 -5.25 0.69 -2.24
N GLN A 61 -4.23 0.94 -3.07
CA GLN A 61 -4.16 2.06 -4.01
C GLN A 61 -3.47 1.64 -5.31
N ASP A 62 -3.63 2.48 -6.33
CA ASP A 62 -2.92 2.34 -7.59
C ASP A 62 -1.39 2.30 -7.35
N PRO A 63 -0.66 1.39 -8.03
CA PRO A 63 0.79 1.35 -7.98
C PRO A 63 1.41 2.70 -8.35
N GLN A 64 2.33 3.19 -7.52
CA GLN A 64 3.06 4.42 -7.79
C GLN A 64 4.41 4.12 -8.43
N ILE A 65 4.85 4.96 -9.37
CA ILE A 65 6.17 4.85 -9.98
C ILE A 65 7.07 5.91 -9.36
N ASP A 66 8.11 5.49 -8.67
CA ASP A 66 9.19 6.38 -8.28
C ASP A 66 10.20 6.43 -9.43
N HIS A 67 10.55 7.63 -9.89
CA HIS A 67 11.55 7.84 -10.95
C HIS A 67 12.75 8.61 -10.40
N GLN A 68 13.95 8.19 -10.80
CA GLN A 68 15.21 8.89 -10.50
C GLN A 68 15.88 9.30 -11.82
N PRO A 69 15.60 10.51 -12.34
CA PRO A 69 16.04 10.94 -13.67
C PRO A 69 17.56 10.97 -13.82
N HIS A 70 18.28 11.39 -12.79
CA HIS A 70 19.74 11.51 -12.82
C HIS A 70 20.45 10.16 -13.00
N VAL A 71 19.83 9.07 -12.56
CA VAL A 71 20.38 7.71 -12.62
C VAL A 71 19.64 6.85 -13.64
N LYS A 72 18.65 7.42 -14.35
CA LYS A 72 17.81 6.75 -15.36
C LYS A 72 17.23 5.42 -14.88
N ARG A 73 16.65 5.44 -13.68
CA ARG A 73 16.05 4.26 -13.06
C ARG A 73 14.69 4.57 -12.45
N MET A 74 13.86 3.55 -12.39
CA MET A 74 12.51 3.60 -11.85
C MET A 74 12.25 2.40 -10.94
N ARG A 75 11.26 2.52 -10.06
CA ARG A 75 10.70 1.38 -9.32
C ARG A 75 9.21 1.57 -9.12
N VAL A 76 8.54 0.49 -8.79
CA VAL A 76 7.10 0.47 -8.49
C VAL A 76 6.93 0.33 -6.98
N ARG A 77 6.14 1.24 -6.41
CA ARG A 77 5.71 1.20 -5.02
C ARG A 77 4.27 0.69 -4.97
N LEU A 78 4.06 -0.37 -4.19
CA LEU A 78 2.76 -0.96 -3.91
C LEU A 78 2.37 -0.63 -2.47
N THR A 79 1.14 -0.14 -2.29
CA THR A 79 0.61 0.19 -0.97
C THR A 79 -0.44 -0.84 -0.57
N PHE A 80 -0.21 -1.52 0.52
CA PHE A 80 -1.08 -2.57 1.06
C PHE A 80 -1.75 -2.11 2.35
N LYS A 81 -2.92 -2.68 2.62
CA LYS A 81 -3.65 -2.49 3.88
C LYS A 81 -4.08 -3.86 4.42
N PRO A 82 -4.03 -4.09 5.74
CA PRO A 82 -4.52 -5.34 6.32
C PRO A 82 -6.02 -5.50 6.04
N SER A 83 -6.43 -6.72 5.72
CA SER A 83 -7.84 -7.11 5.65
C SER A 83 -8.44 -7.05 7.05
N GLU A 84 -9.78 -6.93 7.13
CA GLU A 84 -10.49 -6.84 8.41
C GLU A 84 -10.21 -8.05 9.32
N SER A 85 -9.93 -9.22 8.73
CA SER A 85 -9.58 -10.46 9.46
C SER A 85 -8.21 -10.38 10.16
N ASN A 86 -7.30 -9.53 9.69
CA ASN A 86 -5.95 -9.33 10.25
C ASN A 86 -5.79 -7.96 10.93
N ALA A 87 -6.87 -7.23 11.15
CA ALA A 87 -6.86 -5.88 11.74
C ALA A 87 -6.85 -5.86 13.28
N ILE A 88 -6.60 -7.01 13.92
CA ILE A 88 -6.58 -7.22 15.38
C ILE A 88 -5.23 -6.77 15.95
#